data_AF-A0A970AVJ4-F1
#
_entry.id   AF-A0A970AVJ4-F1
#
_cell.length_a   1.000
_cell.length_b   1.000
_cell.length_c   1.000
_cell.angle_alpha   90.00
_cell.angle_beta   90.00
_cell.angle_gamma   90.00
#
_symmetry.space_group_name_H-M   'P 1'
#
loop_
_entity.id
_entity.type
_entity.pdbx_description
1 polymer ?
#
loop_
_entity_poly.entity_id
_entity_poly.type
_entity_poly.pdbx_seq_one_letter_code
_entity_poly.pdbx_strand_id
1 'polypeptide(L)'
;MRMARRLAQGLAAAGFTVVSGMARGIDAEAHAAALAEGDAATIAVMAGGIDVIYPPENTALAAEIAAKGCRISEQPPGLDPQARHFPLRNRLVSGLAKAVIVVEAAAKSGSLITARTALDQGRDVMAVPGHPFDARAAGCNLLIRDGALLVRSVNDVLEALGVAGHSPDVAAEPQVRMPAMPGPVAAHRPLKDTALLHSMILARLGPSPLAEDQLLRDLAVSPAELAPELLSLELDGRIARQPGGLLARLD
;
A
#
# COMPACT_ATOMS: atom_id res chain seq x y z
N MET A 1 -3.22 -4.50 -21.02
CA MET A 1 -3.54 -5.84 -20.45
C MET A 1 -2.32 -6.61 -19.94
N ARG A 2 -1.31 -6.94 -20.77
CA ARG A 2 -0.12 -7.71 -20.31
C ARG A 2 0.59 -7.08 -19.11
N MET A 3 0.70 -5.75 -19.07
CA MET A 3 1.30 -5.04 -17.94
C MET A 3 0.48 -5.20 -16.65
N ALA A 4 -0.85 -5.07 -16.72
CA ALA A 4 -1.73 -5.25 -15.58
C ALA A 4 -1.57 -6.64 -14.95
N ARG A 5 -1.54 -7.68 -15.79
CA ARG A 5 -1.27 -9.06 -15.35
C ARG A 5 0.05 -9.18 -14.61
N ARG A 6 1.15 -8.72 -15.21
CA ARG A 6 2.49 -8.84 -14.63
C ARG A 6 2.63 -8.08 -13.32
N LEU A 7 2.05 -6.88 -13.24
CA LEU A 7 2.05 -6.09 -12.00
C LEU A 7 1.23 -6.77 -10.92
N ALA A 8 0.01 -7.22 -11.22
CA ALA A 8 -0.85 -7.87 -10.25
C ALA A 8 -0.26 -9.19 -9.73
N GLN A 9 0.29 -10.03 -10.62
CA GLN A 9 1.02 -11.25 -10.22
C GLN A 9 2.21 -10.92 -9.32
N GLY A 10 3.09 -10.01 -9.76
CA GLY A 10 4.28 -9.69 -8.99
C GLY A 10 3.97 -9.08 -7.62
N LEU A 11 2.94 -8.23 -7.53
CA LEU A 11 2.51 -7.63 -6.27
C LEU A 11 1.88 -8.67 -5.34
N ALA A 12 1.04 -9.55 -5.86
CA ALA A 12 0.45 -10.65 -5.09
C ALA A 12 1.53 -11.62 -4.57
N ALA A 13 2.49 -12.00 -5.43
CA ALA A 13 3.64 -12.81 -5.04
C ALA A 13 4.52 -12.14 -3.96
N ALA A 14 4.58 -10.80 -3.95
CA ALA A 14 5.26 -10.02 -2.92
C ALA A 14 4.41 -9.81 -1.65
N GLY A 15 3.25 -10.47 -1.53
CA GLY A 15 2.38 -10.41 -0.34
C GLY A 15 1.42 -9.23 -0.30
N PHE A 16 1.26 -8.48 -1.40
CA PHE A 16 0.28 -7.40 -1.48
C PHE A 16 -1.07 -7.86 -2.00
N THR A 17 -2.15 -7.36 -1.40
CA THR A 17 -3.50 -7.55 -1.91
C THR A 17 -3.80 -6.54 -3.01
N VAL A 18 -4.22 -7.03 -4.18
CA VAL A 18 -4.64 -6.18 -5.31
C VAL A 18 -6.09 -5.75 -5.12
N VAL A 19 -6.33 -4.44 -5.02
CA VAL A 19 -7.68 -3.85 -4.93
C VAL A 19 -8.09 -3.26 -6.26
N SER A 20 -9.27 -3.62 -6.78
CA SER A 20 -9.79 -3.04 -8.02
C SER A 20 -11.32 -3.10 -8.10
N GLY A 21 -11.88 -2.60 -9.21
CA GLY A 21 -13.29 -2.30 -9.36
C GLY A 21 -14.11 -3.29 -10.20
N MET A 22 -13.63 -4.50 -10.46
CA MET A 22 -14.34 -5.50 -11.28
C MET A 22 -14.78 -4.99 -12.69
N ALA A 23 -14.26 -3.87 -13.20
CA ALA A 23 -14.62 -3.40 -14.53
C ALA A 23 -14.07 -4.33 -15.62
N ARG A 24 -14.51 -4.12 -16.88
CA ARG A 24 -13.89 -4.81 -18.02
C ARG A 24 -12.43 -4.35 -18.18
N GLY A 25 -11.59 -5.23 -18.73
CA GLY A 25 -10.22 -4.89 -19.09
C GLY A 25 -9.26 -4.97 -17.90
N ILE A 26 -8.62 -3.84 -17.55
CA ILE A 26 -7.50 -3.79 -16.59
C ILE A 26 -7.90 -4.37 -15.23
N ASP A 27 -9.08 -4.01 -14.71
CA ASP A 27 -9.57 -4.49 -13.41
C ASP A 27 -9.73 -6.02 -13.40
N ALA A 28 -10.45 -6.58 -14.37
CA ALA A 28 -10.65 -8.03 -14.49
C ALA A 28 -9.33 -8.78 -14.63
N GLU A 29 -8.42 -8.26 -15.47
CA GLU A 29 -7.10 -8.85 -15.67
C GLU A 29 -6.26 -8.82 -14.38
N ALA A 30 -6.28 -7.71 -13.63
CA ALA A 30 -5.56 -7.58 -12.38
C ALA A 30 -6.09 -8.55 -11.30
N HIS A 31 -7.41 -8.68 -11.18
CA HIS A 31 -8.01 -9.63 -10.25
C HIS A 31 -7.65 -11.09 -10.58
N ALA A 32 -7.82 -11.50 -11.84
CA ALA A 32 -7.53 -12.86 -12.27
C ALA A 32 -6.04 -13.21 -12.08
N ALA A 33 -5.17 -12.26 -12.41
CA ALA A 33 -3.73 -12.38 -12.25
C ALA A 33 -3.31 -12.51 -10.76
N ALA A 34 -3.92 -11.73 -9.87
CA ALA A 34 -3.64 -11.82 -8.43
C ALA A 34 -4.15 -13.13 -7.81
N LEU A 35 -5.37 -13.56 -8.17
CA LEU A 35 -5.96 -14.82 -7.68
C LEU A 35 -5.15 -16.07 -8.05
N ALA A 36 -4.39 -16.01 -9.16
CA ALA A 36 -3.55 -17.12 -9.56
C ALA A 36 -2.35 -17.34 -8.62
N GLU A 37 -1.95 -16.33 -7.84
CA GLU A 37 -0.80 -16.41 -6.93
C GLU A 37 -1.17 -16.93 -5.53
N GLY A 38 -2.43 -16.78 -5.10
CA GLY A 38 -2.87 -17.30 -3.81
C GLY A 38 -4.23 -16.79 -3.34
N ASP A 39 -4.68 -17.35 -2.22
CA ASP A 39 -5.90 -16.90 -1.52
C ASP A 39 -5.67 -15.52 -0.87
N ALA A 40 -6.75 -14.77 -0.69
CA ALA A 40 -6.81 -13.38 -0.22
C ALA A 40 -5.95 -12.38 -1.01
N ALA A 41 -5.46 -12.75 -2.19
CA ALA A 41 -4.61 -11.91 -3.03
C ALA A 41 -5.35 -10.74 -3.71
N THR A 42 -6.69 -10.70 -3.66
CA THR A 42 -7.45 -9.60 -4.26
C THR A 42 -8.75 -9.23 -3.56
N ILE A 43 -9.09 -7.93 -3.63
CA ILE A 43 -10.35 -7.36 -3.17
C ILE A 43 -11.04 -6.65 -4.34
N ALA A 44 -12.26 -7.07 -4.69
CA ALA A 44 -13.10 -6.38 -5.65
C ALA A 44 -14.13 -5.48 -4.96
N VAL A 45 -14.09 -4.20 -5.29
CA VAL A 45 -15.05 -3.21 -4.78
C VAL A 45 -16.18 -3.07 -5.77
N MET A 46 -17.42 -3.38 -5.39
CA MET A 46 -18.58 -3.42 -6.28
C MET A 46 -19.24 -2.04 -6.40
N ALA A 47 -19.79 -1.72 -7.58
CA ALA A 47 -20.54 -0.48 -7.81
C ALA A 47 -22.05 -0.61 -7.52
N GLY A 48 -22.58 -1.82 -7.47
CA GLY A 48 -23.97 -2.15 -7.13
C GLY A 48 -24.06 -2.94 -5.83
N GLY A 49 -25.22 -3.54 -5.55
CA GLY A 49 -25.37 -4.48 -4.44
C GLY A 49 -24.36 -5.63 -4.52
N ILE A 50 -24.00 -6.20 -3.37
CA ILE A 50 -22.97 -7.27 -3.29
C ILE A 50 -23.34 -8.53 -4.09
N ASP A 51 -24.64 -8.73 -4.31
CA ASP A 51 -25.32 -9.81 -5.02
C ASP A 51 -25.62 -9.49 -6.50
N VAL A 52 -25.38 -8.25 -6.95
CA VAL A 52 -25.59 -7.83 -8.34
C VAL A 52 -24.26 -7.71 -9.07
N ILE A 53 -23.97 -8.67 -9.95
CA ILE A 53 -22.71 -8.71 -10.69
C ILE A 53 -22.79 -7.86 -11.95
N TYR A 54 -21.92 -6.85 -12.02
CA TYR A 54 -21.68 -6.07 -13.21
C TYR A 54 -20.17 -5.86 -13.40
N PRO A 55 -19.67 -6.02 -14.62
CA PRO A 55 -20.39 -6.41 -15.83
C PRO A 55 -20.69 -7.93 -15.85
N PRO A 56 -21.76 -8.42 -16.52
CA PRO A 56 -22.14 -9.83 -16.50
C PRO A 56 -21.07 -10.79 -17.01
N GLU A 57 -20.19 -10.34 -17.91
CA GLU A 57 -19.11 -11.18 -18.43
C GLU A 57 -18.08 -11.55 -17.36
N ASN A 58 -18.01 -10.79 -16.26
CA ASN A 58 -17.12 -11.07 -15.13
C ASN A 58 -17.76 -11.97 -14.06
N THR A 59 -18.91 -12.61 -14.33
CA THR A 59 -19.62 -13.44 -13.33
C THR A 59 -18.78 -14.59 -12.78
N ALA A 60 -18.06 -15.32 -13.65
CA ALA A 60 -17.19 -16.40 -13.23
C ALA A 60 -16.05 -15.88 -12.31
N LEU A 61 -15.38 -14.81 -12.75
CA LEU A 61 -14.32 -14.16 -11.98
C LEU A 61 -14.84 -13.65 -10.62
N ALA A 62 -16.04 -13.07 -10.58
CA ALA A 62 -16.64 -12.61 -9.33
C ALA A 62 -16.92 -13.76 -8.35
N ALA A 63 -17.32 -14.93 -8.85
CA ALA A 63 -17.49 -16.13 -8.04
C ALA A 63 -16.15 -16.65 -7.50
N GLU A 64 -15.10 -16.64 -8.32
CA GLU A 64 -13.74 -17.02 -7.89
C GLU A 64 -13.22 -16.07 -6.80
N ILE A 65 -13.40 -14.76 -6.97
CA ILE A 65 -13.04 -13.75 -5.96
C ILE A 65 -13.86 -13.96 -4.68
N ALA A 66 -15.12 -14.37 -4.77
CA ALA A 66 -15.92 -14.68 -3.58
C ALA A 66 -15.39 -15.90 -2.81
N ALA A 67 -14.86 -16.90 -3.52
CA ALA A 67 -14.37 -18.13 -2.93
C ALA A 67 -12.97 -17.99 -2.32
N LYS A 68 -12.09 -17.23 -2.98
CA LYS A 68 -10.66 -17.14 -2.63
C LYS A 68 -10.17 -15.76 -2.26
N GLY A 69 -10.87 -14.70 -2.66
CA GLY A 69 -10.51 -13.31 -2.37
C GLY A 69 -11.54 -12.64 -1.46
N CYS A 70 -11.86 -11.39 -1.78
CA CYS A 70 -12.93 -10.66 -1.09
C CYS A 70 -13.69 -9.78 -2.07
N ARG A 71 -15.02 -9.70 -1.90
CA ARG A 71 -15.85 -8.69 -2.56
C ARG A 71 -16.46 -7.80 -1.49
N ILE A 72 -16.48 -6.50 -1.74
CA ILE A 72 -17.09 -5.52 -0.85
C ILE A 72 -18.03 -4.61 -1.63
N SER A 73 -19.09 -4.14 -0.99
CA SER A 73 -19.98 -3.11 -1.52
C SER A 73 -20.45 -2.20 -0.40
N GLU A 74 -20.65 -0.93 -0.70
CA GLU A 74 -21.35 0.02 0.17
C GLU A 74 -22.84 0.20 -0.19
N GLN A 75 -23.30 -0.48 -1.25
CA GLN A 75 -24.67 -0.38 -1.72
C GLN A 75 -25.54 -1.49 -1.12
N PRO A 76 -26.85 -1.24 -0.89
CA PRO A 76 -27.77 -2.26 -0.42
C PRO A 76 -27.84 -3.45 -1.39
N PRO A 77 -28.08 -4.68 -0.89
CA PRO A 77 -28.35 -5.84 -1.73
C PRO A 77 -29.49 -5.58 -2.74
N GLY A 78 -29.37 -6.15 -3.94
CA GLY A 78 -30.32 -5.99 -5.05
C GLY A 78 -30.19 -4.68 -5.84
N LEU A 79 -29.30 -3.76 -5.46
CA LEU A 79 -29.13 -2.50 -6.18
C LEU A 79 -28.38 -2.70 -7.50
N ASP A 80 -29.05 -2.40 -8.62
CA ASP A 80 -28.44 -2.34 -9.93
C ASP A 80 -27.48 -1.14 -10.08
N PRO A 81 -26.22 -1.35 -10.50
CA PRO A 81 -25.26 -0.26 -10.66
C PRO A 81 -25.67 0.68 -11.78
N GLN A 82 -25.58 1.99 -11.50
CA GLN A 82 -25.85 3.07 -12.45
C GLN A 82 -24.57 3.89 -12.65
N ALA A 83 -24.50 4.68 -13.72
CA ALA A 83 -23.30 5.46 -14.07
C ALA A 83 -22.73 6.28 -12.90
N ARG A 84 -23.59 6.86 -12.05
CA ARG A 84 -23.18 7.63 -10.86
C ARG A 84 -22.52 6.80 -9.75
N HIS A 85 -22.79 5.49 -9.69
CA HIS A 85 -22.24 4.63 -8.65
C HIS A 85 -20.77 4.27 -8.89
N PHE A 86 -20.30 4.27 -10.15
CA PHE A 86 -18.91 3.94 -10.46
C PHE A 86 -17.91 4.97 -9.92
N PRO A 87 -18.08 6.30 -10.12
CA PRO A 87 -17.20 7.29 -9.49
C PRO A 87 -17.26 7.26 -7.96
N LEU A 88 -18.46 7.08 -7.39
CA LEU A 88 -18.63 6.98 -5.93
C LEU A 88 -17.86 5.80 -5.35
N ARG A 89 -17.95 4.63 -5.99
CA ARG A 89 -17.22 3.41 -5.63
C ARG A 89 -15.71 3.62 -5.64
N ASN A 90 -15.18 4.36 -6.62
CA ASN A 90 -13.73 4.46 -6.84
C ASN A 90 -12.96 5.02 -5.64
N ARG A 91 -13.59 5.83 -4.77
CA ARG A 91 -12.96 6.32 -3.54
C ARG A 91 -12.65 5.21 -2.54
N LEU A 92 -13.39 4.11 -2.57
CA LEU A 92 -13.14 2.93 -1.74
C LEU A 92 -11.94 2.14 -2.29
N VAL A 93 -11.83 2.04 -3.62
CA VAL A 93 -10.68 1.38 -4.28
C VAL A 93 -9.38 2.08 -3.89
N SER A 94 -9.30 3.41 -4.05
CA SER A 94 -8.13 4.17 -3.65
C SER A 94 -7.95 4.22 -2.13
N GLY A 95 -9.04 4.30 -1.37
CA GLY A 95 -9.00 4.43 0.08
C GLY A 95 -8.40 3.19 0.78
N LEU A 96 -8.65 2.00 0.24
CA LEU A 96 -8.11 0.73 0.74
C LEU A 96 -6.65 0.49 0.32
N ALA A 97 -6.18 1.16 -0.72
CA ALA A 97 -4.86 0.93 -1.28
C ALA A 97 -3.79 1.80 -0.59
N LYS A 98 -2.56 1.27 -0.51
CA LYS A 98 -1.38 2.08 -0.13
C LYS A 98 -0.95 3.01 -1.28
N ALA A 99 -1.04 2.50 -2.52
CA ALA A 99 -0.76 3.23 -3.74
C ALA A 99 -1.73 2.80 -4.85
N VAL A 100 -1.99 3.70 -5.80
CA VAL A 100 -2.84 3.44 -6.97
C VAL A 100 -1.99 3.44 -8.24
N ILE A 101 -2.06 2.35 -9.00
CA ILE A 101 -1.31 2.19 -10.25
C ILE A 101 -2.28 2.30 -11.43
N VAL A 102 -2.08 3.29 -12.28
CA VAL A 102 -2.86 3.48 -13.51
C VAL A 102 -2.11 2.84 -14.69
N VAL A 103 -2.67 1.75 -15.22
CA VAL A 103 -2.01 0.96 -16.28
C VAL A 103 -2.35 1.46 -17.68
N GLU A 104 -3.64 1.73 -17.95
CA GLU A 104 -4.12 2.28 -19.21
C GLU A 104 -5.26 3.27 -18.91
N ALA A 105 -5.17 4.50 -19.41
CA ALA A 105 -6.19 5.53 -19.26
C ALA A 105 -6.13 6.52 -20.44
N ALA A 106 -7.25 6.67 -21.15
CA ALA A 106 -7.42 7.79 -22.06
C ALA A 106 -7.51 9.12 -21.29
N ALA A 107 -7.29 10.25 -21.97
CA ALA A 107 -7.27 11.59 -21.34
C ALA A 107 -8.59 11.98 -20.62
N LYS A 108 -9.71 11.33 -20.93
CA LYS A 108 -11.02 11.51 -20.27
C LYS A 108 -11.51 10.24 -19.56
N SER A 109 -10.59 9.35 -19.16
CA SER A 109 -10.93 8.09 -18.51
C SER A 109 -11.41 8.28 -17.07
N GLY A 110 -12.40 7.49 -16.64
CA GLY A 110 -12.83 7.43 -15.25
C GLY A 110 -11.71 7.00 -14.28
N SER A 111 -10.69 6.27 -14.76
CA SER A 111 -9.51 5.91 -13.96
C SER A 111 -8.72 7.13 -13.49
N LEU A 112 -8.78 8.26 -14.22
CA LEU A 112 -8.14 9.52 -13.80
C LEU A 112 -8.87 10.15 -12.60
N ILE A 113 -10.18 9.92 -12.47
CA ILE A 113 -10.94 10.32 -11.28
C ILE A 113 -10.45 9.54 -10.07
N THR A 114 -10.20 8.23 -10.23
CA THR A 114 -9.62 7.39 -9.16
C THR A 114 -8.23 7.88 -8.77
N ALA A 115 -7.38 8.21 -9.74
CA ALA A 115 -6.04 8.77 -9.47
C ALA A 115 -6.14 10.10 -8.71
N ARG A 116 -7.04 11.00 -9.11
CA ARG A 116 -7.26 12.26 -8.37
C ARG A 116 -7.74 12.00 -6.94
N THR A 117 -8.71 11.11 -6.77
CA THR A 117 -9.25 10.75 -5.45
C THR A 117 -8.18 10.12 -4.55
N ALA A 118 -7.27 9.33 -5.12
CA ALA A 118 -6.14 8.77 -4.40
C ALA A 118 -5.22 9.86 -3.86
N LEU A 119 -4.86 10.86 -4.68
CA LEU A 119 -4.06 12.01 -4.24
C LEU A 119 -4.76 12.81 -3.14
N ASP A 120 -6.08 13.04 -3.28
CA ASP A 120 -6.87 13.75 -2.25
C ASP A 120 -6.93 12.96 -0.92
N GLN A 121 -6.74 11.64 -0.96
CA GLN A 121 -6.64 10.75 0.20
C GLN A 121 -5.20 10.58 0.72
N GLY A 122 -4.22 11.28 0.14
CA GLY A 122 -2.81 11.13 0.50
C GLY A 122 -2.22 9.78 0.12
N ARG A 123 -2.71 9.16 -0.96
CA ARG A 123 -2.16 7.93 -1.53
C ARG A 123 -1.23 8.24 -2.69
N ASP A 124 -0.17 7.45 -2.82
CA ASP A 124 0.73 7.57 -3.96
C ASP A 124 0.02 7.16 -5.25
N VAL A 125 0.24 7.95 -6.30
CA VAL A 125 -0.23 7.63 -7.65
C VAL A 125 0.97 7.31 -8.52
N MET A 126 0.86 6.18 -9.20
CA MET A 126 1.86 5.66 -10.11
C MET A 126 1.20 5.36 -11.45
N ALA A 127 1.96 5.45 -12.53
CA ALA A 127 1.41 5.27 -13.87
C ALA A 127 2.39 4.53 -14.79
N VAL A 128 1.82 3.64 -15.62
CA VAL A 128 2.58 2.93 -16.65
C VAL A 128 2.70 3.83 -17.88
N PRO A 129 3.92 4.12 -18.37
CA PRO A 129 4.07 4.96 -19.56
C PRO A 129 3.59 4.21 -20.81
N GLY A 130 3.20 4.97 -21.83
CA GLY A 130 2.89 4.40 -23.13
C GLY A 130 3.26 5.32 -24.29
N HIS A 131 3.14 4.80 -25.51
CA HIS A 131 3.52 5.52 -26.71
C HIS A 131 2.74 6.84 -26.84
N PRO A 132 3.36 7.98 -27.21
CA PRO A 132 2.67 9.28 -27.32
C PRO A 132 1.44 9.29 -28.25
N PHE A 133 1.44 8.42 -29.28
CA PHE A 133 0.31 8.25 -30.21
C PHE A 133 -0.72 7.20 -29.78
N ASP A 134 -0.52 6.46 -28.68
CA ASP A 134 -1.58 5.59 -28.14
C ASP A 134 -2.54 6.41 -27.28
N ALA A 135 -3.77 6.59 -27.78
CA ALA A 135 -4.81 7.33 -27.07
C ALA A 135 -5.11 6.78 -25.67
N ARG A 136 -4.88 5.48 -25.43
CA ARG A 136 -5.07 4.84 -24.12
C ARG A 136 -3.92 5.08 -23.15
N ALA A 137 -2.79 5.60 -23.63
CA ALA A 137 -1.65 5.98 -22.80
C ALA A 137 -1.67 7.46 -22.42
N ALA A 138 -2.48 8.29 -23.11
CA ALA A 138 -2.49 9.74 -22.94
C ALA A 138 -2.71 10.16 -21.47
N GLY A 139 -3.65 9.54 -20.77
CA GLY A 139 -3.93 9.81 -19.36
C GLY A 139 -2.79 9.40 -18.43
N CYS A 140 -2.18 8.23 -18.66
CA CYS A 140 -1.01 7.79 -17.89
C CYS A 140 0.18 8.75 -18.08
N ASN A 141 0.46 9.13 -19.33
CA ASN A 141 1.54 10.07 -19.64
C ASN A 141 1.30 11.46 -19.04
N LEU A 142 0.04 11.92 -18.97
CA LEU A 142 -0.33 13.15 -18.27
C LEU A 142 -0.07 13.04 -16.77
N LEU A 143 -0.47 11.93 -16.13
CA LEU A 143 -0.18 11.70 -14.71
C LEU A 143 1.33 11.74 -14.42
N ILE A 144 2.14 11.10 -15.28
CA ILE A 144 3.61 11.10 -15.14
C ILE A 144 4.16 12.51 -15.28
N ARG A 145 3.72 13.27 -16.28
CA ARG A 145 4.09 14.69 -16.45
C ARG A 145 3.75 15.51 -15.21
N ASP A 146 2.61 15.21 -14.57
CA ASP A 146 2.09 15.92 -13.41
C ASP A 146 2.66 15.38 -12.07
N GLY A 147 3.64 14.48 -12.11
CA GLY A 147 4.43 14.05 -10.96
C GLY A 147 4.12 12.64 -10.44
N ALA A 148 3.23 11.88 -11.08
CA ALA A 148 3.05 10.46 -10.73
C ALA A 148 4.31 9.66 -11.04
N LEU A 149 4.64 8.69 -10.18
CA LEU A 149 5.79 7.82 -10.39
C LEU A 149 5.61 6.97 -11.66
N LEU A 150 6.62 6.95 -12.52
CA LEU A 150 6.64 6.11 -13.71
C LEU A 150 6.95 4.65 -13.34
N VAL A 151 6.07 3.74 -13.73
CA VAL A 151 6.19 2.30 -13.46
C VAL A 151 6.48 1.52 -14.74
N ARG A 152 7.63 0.85 -14.80
CA ARG A 152 8.03 -0.04 -15.90
C ARG A 152 7.85 -1.51 -15.53
N SER A 153 7.90 -1.82 -14.23
CA SER A 153 7.83 -3.17 -13.69
C SER A 153 7.33 -3.17 -12.24
N VAL A 154 7.07 -4.37 -11.69
CA VAL A 154 6.71 -4.54 -10.28
C VAL A 154 7.78 -4.00 -9.34
N ASN A 155 9.06 -4.09 -9.72
CA ASN A 155 10.17 -3.63 -8.89
C ASN A 155 10.11 -2.13 -8.62
N ASP A 156 9.72 -1.31 -9.61
CA ASP A 156 9.57 0.14 -9.41
C ASP A 156 8.50 0.44 -8.36
N VAL A 157 7.44 -0.37 -8.31
CA VAL A 157 6.37 -0.25 -7.30
C VAL A 157 6.87 -0.69 -5.92
N LEU A 158 7.55 -1.83 -5.84
CA LEU A 158 8.07 -2.36 -4.57
C LEU A 158 9.12 -1.42 -3.96
N GLU A 159 9.98 -0.84 -4.78
CA GLU A 159 10.95 0.17 -4.36
C GLU A 159 10.24 1.41 -3.79
N ALA A 160 9.24 1.94 -4.49
CA ALA A 160 8.46 3.08 -4.03
C ALA A 160 7.70 2.80 -2.73
N LEU A 161 7.25 1.57 -2.52
CA LEU A 161 6.60 1.12 -1.29
C LEU A 161 7.60 0.77 -0.16
N GLY A 162 8.90 0.91 -0.38
CA GLY A 162 9.95 0.62 0.61
C GLY A 162 10.16 -0.87 0.88
N VAL A 163 9.77 -1.75 -0.06
CA VAL A 163 9.86 -3.22 0.06
C VAL A 163 11.04 -3.80 -0.75
N ALA A 164 11.86 -2.95 -1.36
CA ALA A 164 13.07 -3.36 -2.06
C ALA A 164 14.02 -4.15 -1.11
N GLY A 165 14.15 -5.46 -1.36
CA GLY A 165 14.93 -6.39 -0.54
C GLY A 165 14.36 -7.82 -0.49
N HIS A 166 13.09 -8.01 -0.84
CA HIS A 166 12.48 -9.33 -0.98
C HIS A 166 12.52 -9.78 -2.44
N SER A 167 13.65 -10.33 -2.87
CA SER A 167 13.63 -11.27 -3.99
C SER A 167 12.67 -12.41 -3.61
N PRO A 168 11.79 -12.88 -4.51
CA PRO A 168 11.04 -14.10 -4.27
C PRO A 168 12.03 -15.24 -4.37
N ASP A 169 12.67 -15.59 -3.26
CA ASP A 169 13.47 -16.80 -3.21
C ASP A 169 12.53 -18.01 -3.24
N VAL A 170 12.94 -18.95 -4.06
CA VAL A 170 12.21 -20.11 -4.53
C VAL A 170 11.95 -21.02 -3.33
N ALA A 171 10.69 -21.39 -3.10
CA ALA A 171 10.28 -22.53 -2.27
C ALA A 171 11.09 -22.73 -0.96
N ALA A 172 10.97 -21.81 0.00
CA ALA A 172 11.19 -22.19 1.38
C ALA A 172 9.90 -22.83 1.90
N GLU A 173 9.95 -24.14 2.14
CA GLU A 173 8.93 -24.86 2.93
C GLU A 173 8.61 -24.06 4.21
N PRO A 174 7.37 -24.13 4.73
CA PRO A 174 7.02 -23.47 5.98
C PRO A 174 7.78 -24.15 7.12
N GLN A 175 9.02 -23.72 7.35
CA GLN A 175 9.69 -23.95 8.61
C GLN A 175 8.91 -23.18 9.64
N VAL A 176 8.11 -23.91 10.41
CA VAL A 176 7.57 -23.45 11.69
C VAL A 176 8.76 -22.95 12.50
N ARG A 177 9.00 -21.63 12.44
CA ARG A 177 9.89 -20.97 13.39
C ARG A 177 9.19 -21.07 14.72
N MET A 178 9.56 -22.09 15.49
CA MET A 178 9.28 -22.12 16.92
C MET A 178 9.68 -20.76 17.49
N PRO A 179 8.86 -20.14 18.36
CA PRO A 179 9.26 -18.93 19.04
C PRO A 179 10.56 -19.24 19.77
N ALA A 180 11.63 -18.54 19.38
CA ALA A 180 12.89 -18.62 20.08
C ALA A 180 12.63 -18.24 21.54
N MET A 181 12.98 -19.12 22.45
CA MET A 181 13.08 -18.82 23.87
C MET A 181 13.84 -17.50 24.05
N PRO A 182 13.42 -16.60 24.96
CA PRO A 182 14.12 -15.35 25.20
C PRO A 182 15.52 -15.66 25.76
N GLY A 183 16.50 -15.77 24.87
CA GLY A 183 17.91 -15.65 25.19
C GLY A 183 18.25 -14.17 25.39
N PRO A 184 19.29 -13.85 26.18
CA PRO A 184 19.61 -12.47 26.54
C PRO A 184 20.00 -11.69 25.29
N VAL A 185 19.18 -10.69 24.91
CA VAL A 185 19.47 -9.79 23.80
C VAL A 185 20.52 -8.79 24.25
N ALA A 186 21.77 -9.02 23.85
CA ALA A 186 22.80 -8.00 23.85
C ALA A 186 23.49 -8.01 22.48
N ALA A 187 22.83 -7.46 21.48
CA ALA A 187 23.52 -6.96 20.30
C ALA A 187 23.80 -5.48 20.52
N HIS A 188 24.98 -5.16 21.04
CA HIS A 188 25.46 -3.79 21.09
C HIS A 188 25.56 -3.28 19.65
N ARG A 189 24.68 -2.34 19.30
CA ARG A 189 24.78 -1.56 18.06
C ARG A 189 26.11 -0.79 18.09
N PRO A 190 26.81 -0.59 16.96
CA PRO A 190 28.06 0.17 16.95
C PRO A 190 27.86 1.54 17.60
N LEU A 191 28.76 1.96 18.50
CA LEU A 191 28.68 3.21 19.27
C LEU A 191 28.45 4.47 18.41
N LYS A 192 28.82 4.41 17.13
CA LYS A 192 28.64 5.50 16.17
C LYS A 192 27.18 5.62 15.71
N ASP A 193 26.48 4.49 15.57
CA ASP A 193 25.11 4.44 15.08
C ASP A 193 24.12 4.80 16.20
N THR A 194 24.43 4.44 17.45
CA THR A 194 23.67 4.89 18.63
C THR A 194 23.79 6.39 18.85
N ALA A 195 25.00 6.95 18.77
CA ALA A 195 25.23 8.39 18.89
C ALA A 195 24.50 9.20 17.80
N LEU A 196 24.46 8.68 16.56
CA LEU A 196 23.74 9.32 15.46
C LEU A 196 22.22 9.30 15.70
N LEU A 197 21.68 8.16 16.14
CA LEU A 197 20.27 8.02 16.47
C LEU A 197 19.86 8.91 17.65
N HIS A 198 20.67 9.00 18.71
CA HIS A 198 20.47 9.94 19.81
C HIS A 198 20.37 11.40 19.32
N SER A 199 21.25 11.82 18.41
CA SER A 199 21.22 13.17 17.84
C SER A 199 19.93 13.42 17.06
N MET A 200 19.49 12.43 16.27
CA MET A 200 18.24 12.54 15.48
C MET A 200 17.00 12.62 16.38
N ILE A 201 16.95 11.85 17.48
CA ILE A 201 15.85 11.88 18.45
C ILE A 201 15.75 13.27 19.09
N LEU A 202 16.85 13.83 19.59
CA LEU A 202 16.85 15.15 20.22
C LEU A 202 16.58 16.31 19.26
N ALA A 203 16.95 16.16 17.98
CA ALA A 203 16.65 17.16 16.97
C ALA A 203 15.14 17.24 16.68
N ARG A 204 14.40 16.14 16.91
CA ARG A 204 12.95 16.06 16.75
C ARG A 204 12.18 16.41 18.01
N LEU A 205 12.77 16.18 19.18
CA LEU A 205 12.19 16.55 20.46
C LEU A 205 12.49 18.02 20.80
N GLY A 206 11.42 18.79 21.01
CA GLY A 206 11.48 20.15 21.52
C GLY A 206 10.79 20.27 22.89
N PRO A 207 10.51 21.50 23.34
CA PRO A 207 9.76 21.75 24.58
C PRO A 207 8.27 21.37 24.47
N SER A 208 7.76 21.18 23.24
CA SER A 208 6.40 20.69 23.01
C SER A 208 6.38 19.15 23.05
N PRO A 209 5.50 18.51 23.84
CA PRO A 209 5.40 17.05 23.91
C PRO A 209 4.99 16.43 22.56
N LEU A 210 5.66 15.34 22.17
CA LEU A 210 5.48 14.61 20.92
C LEU A 210 5.21 13.13 21.21
N ALA A 211 4.25 12.52 20.51
CA ALA A 211 3.95 11.09 20.69
C ALA A 211 5.10 10.19 20.19
N GLU A 212 5.39 9.11 20.92
CA GLU A 212 6.42 8.11 20.54
C GLU A 212 6.18 7.53 19.14
N ASP A 213 4.93 7.25 18.78
CA ASP A 213 4.54 6.79 17.43
C ASP A 213 4.88 7.79 16.32
N GLN A 214 4.91 9.09 16.63
CA GLN A 214 5.30 10.12 15.66
C GLN A 214 6.82 10.12 15.45
N LEU A 215 7.62 9.87 16.49
CA LEU A 215 9.08 9.71 16.38
C LEU A 215 9.44 8.48 15.54
N LEU A 216 8.75 7.36 15.75
CA LEU A 216 8.94 6.15 14.94
C LEU A 216 8.73 6.42 13.44
N ARG A 217 7.66 7.16 13.10
CA ARG A 217 7.36 7.56 11.72
C ARG A 217 8.38 8.52 11.14
N ASP A 218 8.76 9.56 11.89
CA ASP A 218 9.66 10.63 11.43
C ASP A 218 11.10 10.14 11.23
N LEU A 219 11.54 9.17 12.04
CA LEU A 219 12.91 8.65 12.02
C LEU A 219 13.04 7.37 11.18
N ALA A 220 11.92 6.78 10.74
CA ALA A 220 11.87 5.52 10.00
C ALA A 220 12.62 4.36 10.69
N VAL A 221 12.52 4.28 12.03
CA VAL A 221 13.14 3.24 12.87
C VAL A 221 12.08 2.33 13.49
N SER A 222 12.44 1.10 13.81
CA SER A 222 11.52 0.15 14.45
C SER A 222 11.41 0.38 15.98
N PRO A 223 10.31 -0.05 16.63
CA PRO A 223 10.15 0.06 18.08
C PRO A 223 11.27 -0.62 18.86
N ALA A 224 11.79 -1.75 18.37
CA ALA A 224 12.88 -2.48 19.01
C ALA A 224 14.21 -1.71 18.98
N GLU A 225 14.38 -0.79 18.03
CA GLU A 225 15.56 0.06 17.90
C GLU A 225 15.42 1.37 18.65
N LEU A 226 14.20 1.90 18.77
CA LEU A 226 13.94 3.19 19.42
C LEU A 226 13.82 3.06 20.94
N ALA A 227 13.17 2.00 21.44
CA ALA A 227 12.89 1.82 22.87
C ALA A 227 14.14 1.83 23.78
N PRO A 228 15.25 1.11 23.49
CA PRO A 228 16.43 1.14 24.34
C PRO A 228 17.13 2.51 24.35
N GLU A 229 17.11 3.22 23.21
CA GLU A 229 17.73 4.54 23.09
C GLU A 229 16.90 5.61 23.82
N LEU A 230 15.56 5.56 23.73
CA LEU A 230 14.69 6.43 24.53
C LEU A 230 14.90 6.20 26.03
N LEU A 231 15.02 4.95 26.45
CA LEU A 231 15.32 4.61 27.85
C LEU A 231 16.69 5.16 28.27
N SER A 232 17.73 5.03 27.44
CA SER A 232 19.05 5.61 27.72
C SER A 232 18.96 7.13 27.87
N LEU A 233 18.28 7.80 26.95
CA LEU A 233 18.09 9.25 26.97
C LEU A 233 17.29 9.75 28.17
N GLU A 234 16.32 8.96 28.63
CA GLU A 234 15.50 9.23 29.82
C GLU A 234 16.33 9.07 31.10
N LEU A 235 17.13 8.00 31.19
CA LEU A 235 18.08 7.77 32.29
C LEU A 235 19.17 8.86 32.34
N ASP A 236 19.61 9.35 31.19
CA ASP A 236 20.55 10.47 31.06
C ASP A 236 19.89 11.84 31.32
N GLY A 237 18.58 11.87 31.60
CA GLY A 237 17.83 13.10 31.90
C GLY A 237 17.67 14.05 30.71
N ARG A 238 17.83 13.57 29.47
CA ARG A 238 17.75 14.35 28.23
C ARG A 238 16.31 14.50 27.73
N ILE A 239 15.42 13.60 28.13
CA ILE A 239 14.02 13.55 27.72
C ILE A 239 13.12 13.19 28.91
N ALA A 240 11.85 13.58 28.86
CA ALA A 240 10.83 13.22 29.83
C ALA A 240 9.63 12.54 29.18
N ARG A 241 9.12 11.49 29.83
CA ARG A 241 7.81 10.89 29.52
C ARG A 241 6.70 11.57 30.32
N GLN A 242 5.69 12.04 29.62
CA GLN A 242 4.47 12.64 30.19
C GLN A 242 3.28 11.66 30.10
N PRO A 243 2.21 11.88 30.88
CA PRO A 243 0.98 11.09 30.78
C PRO A 243 0.47 11.01 29.34
N GLY A 244 0.07 9.81 28.90
CA GLY A 244 -0.38 9.57 27.53
C GLY A 244 0.72 9.20 26.54
N GLY A 245 1.95 8.92 27.00
CA GLY A 245 3.04 8.44 26.13
C GLY A 245 3.70 9.56 25.30
N LEU A 246 3.59 10.79 25.76
CA LEU A 246 4.20 11.95 25.12
C LEU A 246 5.64 12.15 25.63
N LEU A 247 6.54 12.46 24.71
CA LEU A 247 7.97 12.68 24.94
C LEU A 247 8.30 14.16 24.72
N ALA A 248 9.02 14.76 25.65
CA ALA A 248 9.54 16.12 25.51
C ALA A 248 11.04 16.12 25.79
N ARG A 249 11.77 17.04 25.16
CA ARG A 249 13.18 17.24 25.50
C ARG A 249 13.28 18.01 26.81
N LEU A 250 14.17 17.55 27.69
CA LEU A 250 14.61 18.30 28.86
C LEU A 250 15.89 19.02 28.45
N ASP A 251 15.88 20.35 28.48
CA ASP A 251 17.08 21.15 28.28
C ASP A 251 17.90 21.21 29.59
#